data_AF-A0A7Y7H9M2-F1
#
_entry.id   AF-A0A7Y7H9M2-F1
#
_cell.length_a   1.000
_cell.length_b   1.000
_cell.length_c   1.000
_cell.angle_alpha   90.00
_cell.angle_beta   90.00
_cell.angle_gamma   90.00
#
_symmetry.space_group_name_H-M   'P 1'
#
loop_
_entity.id
_entity.type
_entity.pdbx_description
1 polymer ?
#
loop_
_entity_poly.entity_id
_entity_poly.type
_entity_poly.pdbx_seq_one_letter_code
_entity_poly.pdbx_strand_id
1 'polypeptide(L)'
;MMNNELLGTLALVHPGLENDPAERQGKIGVITYVDALKEQVYLSFEGGQEGRYQADELLRLKERDKLFPDLMKNAGSLDLHDFKTLFKISNLQDMGRGQDHWQALEIARDNPTVWEGSLVSLSDSVSQKQAQPLSR
;
A
#
# COMPACT_ATOMS: atom_id res chain seq x y z
N MET A 1 0.09 13.24 -18.85
CA MET A 1 0.43 14.01 -17.64
C MET A 1 0.55 13.01 -16.51
N MET A 2 1.65 13.11 -15.76
CA MET A 2 2.11 12.10 -14.79
C MET A 2 1.10 11.83 -13.67
N ASN A 3 1.07 10.57 -13.19
CA ASN A 3 0.29 10.05 -12.07
C ASN A 3 0.63 10.75 -10.73
N ASN A 4 0.21 12.01 -10.58
CA ASN A 4 0.65 12.89 -9.49
C ASN A 4 0.18 12.46 -8.09
N GLU A 5 -0.89 11.66 -8.01
CA GLU A 5 -1.49 11.26 -6.73
C GLU A 5 -0.77 10.10 -6.04
N LEU A 6 0.08 9.35 -6.75
CA LEU A 6 0.92 8.31 -6.13
C LEU A 6 2.27 8.87 -5.68
N LEU A 7 2.75 9.94 -6.31
CA LEU A 7 4.03 10.55 -5.99
C LEU A 7 4.00 11.12 -4.56
N GLY A 8 5.05 10.86 -3.78
CA GLY A 8 5.12 11.27 -2.39
C GLY A 8 4.31 10.41 -1.42
N THR A 9 3.60 9.38 -1.90
CA THR A 9 2.89 8.44 -1.02
C THR A 9 3.76 7.24 -0.64
N LEU A 10 3.35 6.53 0.40
CA LEU A 10 4.06 5.36 0.93
C LEU A 10 3.62 4.07 0.24
N ALA A 11 4.58 3.19 -0.01
CA ALA A 11 4.34 1.82 -0.45
C ALA A 11 5.22 0.84 0.34
N LEU A 12 4.68 -0.34 0.59
CA LEU A 12 5.37 -1.47 1.20
C LEU A 12 5.83 -2.41 0.09
N VAL A 13 7.13 -2.73 0.05
CA VAL A 13 7.63 -3.83 -0.79
C VAL A 13 7.09 -5.14 -0.25
N HIS A 14 6.48 -5.96 -1.10
CA HIS A 14 5.84 -7.20 -0.68
C HIS A 14 6.79 -8.06 0.16
N PRO A 15 6.46 -8.40 1.43
CA PRO A 15 7.39 -9.12 2.32
C PRO A 15 7.78 -10.51 1.83
N GLY A 16 6.92 -11.15 1.05
CA GLY A 16 7.16 -12.45 0.42
C GLY A 16 7.75 -12.41 -1.00
N LEU A 17 8.35 -11.29 -1.42
CA LEU A 17 8.93 -11.18 -2.76
C LEU A 17 10.15 -12.11 -2.91
N GLU A 18 10.04 -13.12 -3.77
CA GLU A 18 11.07 -14.15 -3.95
C GLU A 18 12.37 -13.61 -4.57
N ASN A 19 12.25 -12.67 -5.52
CA ASN A 19 13.37 -12.06 -6.22
C ASN A 19 13.31 -10.55 -6.04
N ASP A 20 13.96 -10.03 -4.99
CA ASP A 20 14.03 -8.59 -4.76
C ASP A 20 15.36 -8.01 -5.28
N PRO A 21 15.34 -7.19 -6.35
CA PRO A 21 16.54 -6.64 -6.94
C PRO A 21 17.26 -5.59 -6.07
N ALA A 22 16.59 -5.02 -5.07
CA ALA A 22 17.14 -3.98 -4.19
C ALA A 22 17.27 -4.43 -2.71
N GLU A 23 16.90 -5.68 -2.41
CA GLU A 23 16.97 -6.32 -1.09
C GLU A 23 16.20 -5.52 -0.01
N ARG A 24 14.96 -5.14 -0.32
CA ARG A 24 14.07 -4.34 0.53
C ARG A 24 12.73 -4.99 0.83
N GLN A 25 12.63 -6.31 0.82
CA GLN A 25 11.38 -6.99 1.17
C GLN A 25 10.88 -6.53 2.54
N GLY A 26 9.60 -6.18 2.61
CA GLY A 26 8.98 -5.67 3.82
C GLY A 26 9.44 -4.27 4.25
N LYS A 27 10.23 -3.56 3.45
CA LYS A 27 10.53 -2.14 3.72
C LYS A 27 9.45 -1.25 3.13
N ILE A 28 9.22 -0.15 3.82
CA ILE A 28 8.33 0.92 3.37
C ILE A 28 9.21 1.99 2.71
N GLY A 29 8.78 2.46 1.54
CA GLY A 29 9.44 3.53 0.80
C GLY A 29 8.45 4.58 0.32
N VAL A 30 8.98 5.72 -0.12
CA VAL A 30 8.21 6.80 -0.73
C VAL A 30 8.26 6.66 -2.24
N ILE A 31 7.11 6.68 -2.91
CA ILE A 31 7.04 6.66 -4.37
C ILE A 31 7.60 7.97 -4.93
N THR A 32 8.70 7.89 -5.66
CA THR A 32 9.35 9.03 -6.31
C THR A 32 9.01 9.14 -7.79
N TYR A 33 8.70 8.00 -8.44
CA TYR A 33 8.31 7.97 -9.84
C TYR A 33 7.45 6.74 -10.18
N VAL A 34 6.56 6.88 -11.16
CA VAL A 34 5.71 5.81 -11.69
C VAL A 34 5.75 5.85 -13.22
N ASP A 35 6.28 4.80 -13.83
CA ASP A 35 6.15 4.52 -15.27
C ASP A 35 4.92 3.63 -15.47
N ALA A 36 3.78 4.28 -15.72
CA ALA A 36 2.51 3.59 -15.90
C ALA A 36 2.49 2.68 -17.13
N LEU A 37 3.31 2.95 -18.17
CA LEU A 37 3.32 2.15 -19.40
C LEU A 37 3.99 0.79 -19.18
N LYS A 38 4.96 0.73 -18.26
CA LYS A 38 5.71 -0.48 -17.92
C LYS A 38 5.28 -1.09 -16.58
N GLU A 39 4.29 -0.48 -15.93
CA GLU A 39 3.86 -0.81 -14.57
C GLU A 39 5.03 -0.82 -13.57
N GLN A 40 5.98 0.11 -13.76
CA GLN A 40 7.18 0.22 -12.92
C GLN A 40 7.05 1.37 -11.95
N VAL A 41 7.47 1.12 -10.72
CA VAL A 41 7.41 2.06 -9.61
C VAL A 41 8.78 2.19 -8.98
N TYR A 42 9.17 3.42 -8.73
CA TYR A 42 10.45 3.77 -8.12
C TYR A 42 10.17 4.26 -6.70
N LEU A 43 10.85 3.62 -5.75
CA LEU A 43 10.76 3.95 -4.33
C LEU A 43 12.09 4.53 -3.86
N SER A 44 12.01 5.59 -3.07
CA SER A 44 13.13 6.05 -2.24
C SER A 44 12.95 5.54 -0.81
N PHE A 45 14.03 5.00 -0.25
CA PHE A 45 14.12 4.49 1.11
C PHE A 45 15.00 5.41 1.95
N GLU A 46 14.98 5.21 3.27
CA GLU A 46 15.89 5.90 4.19
C GLU A 46 17.35 5.74 3.76
N GLY A 47 18.13 6.82 3.92
CA GLY A 47 19.53 6.84 3.49
C GLY A 47 19.74 7.10 2.00
N GLY A 48 18.70 7.49 1.26
CA GLY A 48 18.80 7.88 -0.16
C GLY A 48 18.94 6.70 -1.12
N GLN A 49 18.67 5.49 -0.64
CA GLN A 49 18.66 4.28 -1.46
C GLN A 49 17.39 4.24 -2.30
N GLU A 50 17.49 3.76 -3.53
CA GLU A 50 16.36 3.64 -4.44
C GLU A 50 16.13 2.17 -4.82
N GLY A 51 14.88 1.81 -5.04
CA GLY A 51 14.49 0.51 -5.56
C GLY A 51 13.48 0.65 -6.69
N ARG A 52 13.54 -0.28 -7.64
CA ARG A 52 12.62 -0.36 -8.78
C ARG A 52 11.86 -1.66 -8.70
N TYR A 53 10.54 -1.55 -8.72
CA TYR A 53 9.62 -2.69 -8.58
C TYR A 53 8.53 -2.62 -9.64
N GLN A 54 7.96 -3.77 -9.95
CA GLN A 54 6.68 -3.85 -10.64
C GLN A 54 5.56 -3.44 -9.66
N ALA A 55 4.46 -2.90 -10.20
CA ALA A 55 3.38 -2.38 -9.37
C ALA A 55 2.67 -3.46 -8.54
N ASP A 56 2.71 -4.74 -8.96
CA ASP A 56 2.18 -5.90 -8.25
C ASP A 56 3.09 -6.42 -7.12
N GLU A 57 4.37 -6.05 -7.14
CA GLU A 57 5.33 -6.33 -6.06
C GLU A 57 5.21 -5.32 -4.90
N LEU A 58 4.35 -4.32 -5.05
CA LEU A 58 4.14 -3.26 -4.08
C LEU A 58 2.73 -3.29 -3.51
N LEU A 59 2.66 -3.07 -2.20
CA LEU A 59 1.43 -3.01 -1.43
C LEU A 59 1.21 -1.60 -0.89
N ARG A 60 -0.05 -1.19 -0.82
CA ARG A 60 -0.48 0.03 -0.12
C ARG A 60 -1.68 -0.26 0.76
N LEU A 61 -1.97 0.65 1.69
CA LEU A 61 -3.20 0.56 2.47
C LEU A 61 -4.43 0.67 1.57
N LYS A 62 -5.42 -0.17 1.83
CA LYS A 62 -6.78 0.00 1.34
C LYS A 62 -7.30 1.36 1.77
N GLU A 63 -8.02 2.02 0.87
CA GLU A 63 -8.70 3.27 1.18
C GLU A 63 -9.63 3.09 2.38
N ARG A 64 -9.58 4.06 3.29
CA ARG A 64 -10.38 4.07 4.53
C ARG A 64 -11.86 3.79 4.27
N ASP A 65 -12.42 4.39 3.21
CA ASP A 65 -13.83 4.27 2.85
C ASP A 65 -14.24 2.85 2.41
N LYS A 66 -13.27 1.98 2.13
CA LYS A 66 -13.47 0.54 1.85
C LYS A 66 -13.11 -0.32 3.06
N LEU A 67 -12.02 0.02 3.75
CA LEU A 67 -11.50 -0.78 4.87
C LEU A 67 -12.48 -0.85 6.03
N PHE A 68 -13.04 0.27 6.48
CA PHE A 68 -13.91 0.27 7.67
C PHE A 68 -15.25 -0.47 7.43
N PRO A 69 -15.97 -0.25 6.31
CA PRO A 69 -17.14 -1.05 5.99
C PRO A 69 -16.85 -2.55 5.85
N ASP A 70 -15.74 -2.92 5.21
CA ASP A 70 -15.34 -4.32 5.05
C ASP A 70 -15.02 -4.96 6.41
N LEU A 71 -14.34 -4.22 7.31
CA LEU A 71 -14.09 -4.66 8.68
C LEU A 71 -15.39 -4.93 9.44
N MET A 72 -16.35 -4.01 9.38
CA MET A 72 -17.62 -4.15 10.09
C MET A 72 -18.48 -5.29 9.51
N LYS A 73 -18.43 -5.51 8.19
CA LYS A 73 -19.12 -6.61 7.53
C LYS A 73 -18.56 -7.97 7.93
N ASN A 74 -17.24 -8.08 8.12
CA ASN A 74 -16.55 -9.33 8.42
C ASN A 74 -16.25 -9.51 9.93
N ALA A 75 -16.72 -8.61 10.79
CA ALA A 75 -16.40 -8.62 12.23
C ALA A 75 -16.80 -9.93 12.93
N GLY A 76 -17.85 -10.61 12.45
CA GLY A 76 -18.30 -11.89 13.01
C GLY A 76 -17.47 -13.11 12.61
N SER A 77 -16.64 -13.01 11.57
CA SER A 77 -15.80 -14.10 11.05
C SER A 77 -14.31 -13.91 11.33
N LEU A 78 -13.88 -12.72 11.73
CA LEU A 78 -12.52 -12.42 12.15
C LEU A 78 -12.30 -12.85 13.60
N ASP A 79 -11.09 -13.30 13.92
CA ASP A 79 -10.71 -13.43 15.31
C ASP A 79 -10.51 -12.04 15.96
N LEU A 80 -10.54 -12.01 17.29
CA LEU A 80 -10.49 -10.76 18.05
C LEU A 80 -9.16 -10.00 17.87
N HIS A 81 -8.06 -10.70 17.65
CA HIS A 81 -6.76 -10.08 17.43
C HIS A 81 -6.76 -9.37 16.07
N ASP A 82 -7.14 -10.07 15.00
CA ASP A 82 -7.17 -9.50 13.64
C ASP A 82 -8.15 -8.34 13.53
N PHE A 83 -9.32 -8.44 14.18
CA PHE A 83 -10.27 -7.33 14.26
C PHE A 83 -9.64 -6.08 14.91
N LYS A 84 -8.96 -6.25 16.05
CA LYS A 84 -8.31 -5.13 16.76
C LYS A 84 -7.18 -4.52 15.92
N THR A 85 -6.42 -5.36 15.22
CA THR A 85 -5.34 -4.92 14.34
C THR A 85 -5.88 -4.09 13.17
N LEU A 86 -6.91 -4.59 12.47
CA LEU A 86 -7.57 -3.86 11.39
C LEU A 86 -8.22 -2.55 11.88
N PHE A 87 -8.87 -2.57 13.03
CA PHE A 87 -9.46 -1.38 13.64
C PHE A 87 -8.39 -0.33 13.96
N LYS A 88 -7.23 -0.74 14.49
CA LYS A 88 -6.09 0.15 14.76
C LYS A 88 -5.56 0.76 13.45
N ILE A 89 -5.38 -0.02 12.40
CA ILE A 89 -4.99 0.46 11.07
C ILE A 89 -6.00 1.50 10.55
N SER A 90 -7.30 1.24 10.69
CA SER A 90 -8.35 2.19 10.29
C SER A 90 -8.25 3.52 11.04
N ASN A 91 -8.04 3.47 12.36
CA ASN A 91 -7.93 4.69 13.18
C ASN A 91 -6.68 5.51 12.82
N LEU A 92 -5.55 4.86 12.53
CA LEU A 92 -4.34 5.54 12.10
C LEU A 92 -4.54 6.26 10.75
N GLN A 93 -5.26 5.63 9.81
CA GLN A 93 -5.61 6.28 8.56
C GLN A 93 -6.53 7.49 8.77
N ASP A 94 -7.47 7.43 9.71
CA ASP A 94 -8.40 8.54 10.01
C ASP A 94 -7.68 9.78 10.58
N MET A 95 -6.62 9.58 11.37
CA MET A 95 -5.79 10.67 11.90
C MET A 95 -5.02 11.42 10.80
N GLY A 96 -4.74 10.77 9.67
CA GLY A 96 -4.32 11.44 8.44
C GLY A 96 -2.85 11.91 8.38
N ARG A 97 -2.04 11.78 9.45
CA ARG A 97 -0.65 12.28 9.44
C ARG A 97 0.26 11.27 8.71
N GLY A 98 1.34 11.76 8.09
CA GLY A 98 2.28 10.90 7.36
C GLY A 98 2.90 9.80 8.22
N GLN A 99 3.18 10.10 9.49
CA GLN A 99 3.67 9.10 10.46
C GLN A 99 2.61 8.04 10.81
N ASP A 100 1.32 8.40 10.84
CA ASP A 100 0.25 7.44 11.14
C ASP A 100 0.10 6.43 9.98
N HIS A 101 0.23 6.90 8.73
CA HIS A 101 0.21 6.02 7.55
C HIS A 101 1.40 5.06 7.51
N TRP A 102 2.60 5.54 7.88
CA TRP A 102 3.77 4.69 8.03
C TRP A 102 3.53 3.61 9.08
N GLN A 103 3.07 4.01 10.26
CA GLN A 103 2.79 3.07 11.35
C GLN A 103 1.70 2.05 10.97
N ALA A 104 0.68 2.47 10.22
CA ALA A 104 -0.35 1.58 9.72
C ALA A 104 0.22 0.51 8.77
N LEU A 105 1.14 0.89 7.87
CA LEU A 105 1.84 -0.06 7.00
C LEU A 105 2.77 -0.99 7.78
N GLU A 106 3.45 -0.52 8.83
CA GLU A 106 4.27 -1.37 9.69
C GLU A 106 3.43 -2.42 10.42
N ILE A 107 2.28 -2.01 10.97
CA ILE A 107 1.35 -2.94 11.63
C ILE A 107 0.85 -3.97 10.62
N ALA A 108 0.47 -3.56 9.41
CA ALA A 108 0.02 -4.50 8.38
C ALA A 108 1.14 -5.47 7.97
N ARG A 109 2.37 -4.98 7.76
CA ARG A 109 3.54 -5.80 7.44
C ARG A 109 3.77 -6.89 8.48
N ASP A 110 3.72 -6.52 9.75
CA ASP A 110 4.03 -7.41 10.87
C ASP A 110 2.89 -8.41 11.18
N ASN A 111 1.73 -8.25 10.54
CA ASN A 111 0.55 -9.10 10.75
C ASN A 111 0.02 -9.65 9.40
N PRO A 112 0.60 -10.74 8.86
CA PRO A 112 0.20 -11.31 7.57
C PRO A 112 -1.28 -11.70 7.46
N THR A 113 -1.91 -12.08 8.57
CA THR A 113 -3.32 -12.47 8.62
C THR A 113 -4.28 -11.35 8.23
N VAL A 114 -3.87 -10.08 8.40
CA VAL A 114 -4.71 -8.92 8.07
C VAL A 114 -4.43 -8.32 6.69
N TRP A 115 -3.53 -8.91 5.89
CA TRP A 115 -3.16 -8.35 4.58
C TRP A 115 -4.37 -8.21 3.65
N GLU A 116 -5.18 -9.27 3.51
CA GLU A 116 -6.39 -9.21 2.68
C GLU A 116 -7.37 -8.12 3.14
N GLY A 117 -7.41 -7.83 4.44
CA GLY A 117 -8.29 -6.82 5.03
C GLY A 117 -7.75 -5.39 4.96
N SER A 118 -6.44 -5.20 4.82
CA SER A 118 -5.78 -3.89 5.00
C SER A 118 -4.94 -3.42 3.83
N LEU A 119 -4.47 -4.32 2.97
CA LEU A 119 -3.55 -4.01 1.87
C LEU A 119 -4.17 -4.31 0.51
N VAL A 120 -3.71 -3.58 -0.50
CA VAL A 120 -4.00 -3.82 -1.92
C VAL A 120 -2.72 -3.64 -2.73
N SER A 121 -2.66 -4.33 -3.87
CA SER A 121 -1.61 -4.15 -4.84
C SER A 121 -1.60 -2.72 -5.39
N LEU A 122 -0.42 -2.18 -5.66
CA LEU A 122 -0.30 -0.90 -6.35
C LEU A 122 -0.76 -1.00 -7.81
N SER A 123 -0.73 -2.20 -8.41
CA SER A 123 -1.22 -2.44 -9.78
C SER A 123 -2.69 -2.00 -9.95
N ASP A 124 -3.54 -2.20 -8.94
CA ASP A 124 -4.93 -1.73 -8.96
C ASP A 124 -5.01 -0.21 -9.14
N SER A 125 -4.08 0.53 -8.54
CA SER A 125 -4.00 2.00 -8.63
C SER A 125 -3.37 2.49 -9.95
N VAL A 126 -2.43 1.73 -10.50
CA VAL A 126 -1.78 2.05 -11.78
C VAL A 126 -2.73 1.77 -12.95
N SER A 127 -3.42 0.63 -12.94
CA SER A 127 -4.33 0.17 -14.01
C SER A 127 -5.64 0.94 -14.06
N GLN A 128 -6.23 1.29 -12.90
CA GLN A 128 -7.46 2.12 -12.88
C GLN A 128 -7.28 3.49 -13.55
N LYS A 129 -6.06 4.02 -13.59
CA LYS A 129 -5.75 5.30 -14.23
C LYS A 129 -5.40 5.21 -15.71
N GLN A 130 -5.07 4.02 -16.21
CA GLN A 130 -5.00 3.77 -17.65
C GLN A 130 -6.39 3.72 -18.29
N ALA A 131 -7.41 3.29 -17.53
CA ALA A 131 -8.79 3.12 -18.01
C ALA A 131 -9.63 4.41 -18.09
N GLN A 132 -9.07 5.60 -17.81
CA GLN A 132 -9.72 6.88 -18.06
C GLN A 132 -9.24 7.47 -19.40
N PRO A 133 -9.95 7.22 -20.52
CA PRO A 133 -9.83 8.10 -21.67
C PRO A 133 -10.47 9.44 -21.28
N LEU A 134 -9.67 10.51 -21.36
CA LEU A 134 -10.15 11.89 -21.27
C LEU A 134 -11.26 12.10 -22.32
N SER A 135 -12.52 12.06 -21.91
CA SER A 135 -13.61 12.63 -22.69
C SER A 135 -13.34 14.14 -22.79
N ARG A 136 -12.98 14.58 -23.99
CA ARG A 136 -12.92 15.99 -24.39
C ARG A 136 -14.32 16.50 -24.69
#